data_AF-A0A9E0TYT7-F1
#
_entry.id   AF-A0A9E0TYT7-F1
#
_cell.length_a   1.000
_cell.length_b   1.000
_cell.length_c   1.000
_cell.angle_alpha   90.00
_cell.angle_beta   90.00
_cell.angle_gamma   90.00
#
_symmetry.space_group_name_H-M   'P 1'
#
loop_
_entity.id
_entity.type
_entity.pdbx_description
1 polymer ?
#
loop_
_entity_poly.entity_id
_entity_poly.type
_entity_poly.pdbx_seq_one_letter_code
_entity_poly.pdbx_strand_id
1 'polypeptide(L)' 'PYRNQEMLQDLLSVLQGTTRLAVAWDLTTPSEQVIVRPVSQWKKMELPDIKKKPAIFLFQ' A
#
# COMPACT_ATOMS: atom_id res chain seq x y z
N PRO A 1 6.92 -10.78 -0.84
CA PRO A 1 7.17 -10.22 -2.20
C PRO A 1 6.07 -10.53 -3.23
N TYR A 2 5.58 -11.77 -3.36
CA TYR A 2 4.57 -12.11 -4.38
C TYR A 2 3.12 -11.73 -4.00
N ARG A 3 2.83 -11.63 -2.70
CA ARG A 3 1.48 -11.38 -2.18
C ARG A 3 1.22 -9.91 -1.85
N ASN A 4 2.14 -9.01 -2.13
CA ASN A 4 2.01 -7.62 -1.70
C ASN A 4 0.86 -6.91 -2.44
N GLN A 5 0.62 -7.26 -3.71
CA GLN A 5 -0.53 -6.75 -4.45
C GLN A 5 -1.86 -7.24 -3.86
N GLU A 6 -1.95 -8.54 -3.54
CA GLU A 6 -3.14 -9.14 -2.92
C GLU A 6 -3.37 -8.58 -1.52
N MET A 7 -2.31 -8.48 -0.70
CA MET A 7 -2.35 -7.89 0.63
C MET A 7 -2.85 -6.44 0.59
N LEU A 8 -2.40 -5.63 -0.37
CA LEU A 8 -2.93 -4.28 -0.55
C LEU A 8 -4.44 -4.31 -0.84
N GLN A 9 -4.89 -5.17 -1.74
CA GLN A 9 -6.32 -5.30 -2.06
C GLN A 9 -7.14 -5.76 -0.84
N ASP A 10 -6.64 -6.71 -0.06
CA ASP A 10 -7.26 -7.21 1.16
C ASP A 10 -7.37 -6.11 2.22
N LEU A 11 -6.31 -5.32 2.42
CA LEU A 11 -6.34 -4.18 3.34
C LEU A 11 -7.36 -3.13 2.89
N LEU A 12 -7.45 -2.84 1.59
CA LEU A 12 -8.45 -1.91 1.09
C LEU A 12 -9.87 -2.45 1.23
N SER A 13 -10.09 -3.77 1.14
CA SER A 13 -11.42 -4.35 1.30
C SER A 13 -11.89 -4.35 2.76
N VAL A 14 -10.98 -4.59 3.72
CA VAL A 14 -11.31 -4.74 5.15
C VAL A 14 -11.29 -3.41 5.91
N LEU A 15 -10.33 -2.52 5.63
CA LEU A 15 -10.13 -1.30 6.42
C LEU A 15 -11.20 -0.23 6.14
N GLN A 16 -11.52 0.55 7.17
CA GLN A 16 -12.46 1.66 7.06
C GLN A 16 -11.89 2.77 6.19
N GLY A 17 -12.75 3.51 5.47
CA GLY A 17 -12.31 4.58 4.57
C GLY A 17 -11.54 5.72 5.24
N THR A 18 -11.71 5.90 6.54
CA THR A 18 -11.03 6.89 7.39
C THR A 18 -9.69 6.41 7.93
N THR A 19 -9.46 5.09 7.97
CA THR A 19 -8.18 4.49 8.38
C THR A 19 -7.07 5.02 7.49
N ARG A 20 -5.98 5.47 8.11
CA ARG A 20 -4.78 5.89 7.37
C ARG A 20 -3.94 4.67 7.08
N LEU A 21 -3.63 4.45 5.80
CA LEU A 21 -2.79 3.37 5.33
C LEU A 21 -1.52 3.97 4.71
N ALA A 22 -0.37 3.54 5.24
CA ALA A 22 0.95 3.79 4.69
C ALA A 22 1.46 2.52 3.99
N VAL A 23 1.91 2.68 2.74
CA VAL A 23 2.56 1.62 1.97
C VAL A 23 3.90 2.15 1.48
N ALA A 24 4.97 1.46 1.86
CA ALA A 24 6.32 1.75 1.42
C ALA A 24 6.90 0.55 0.70
N TRP A 25 7.61 0.76 -0.42
CA TRP A 25 8.27 -0.33 -1.14
C TRP A 25 9.61 0.12 -1.71
N ASP A 26 10.44 -0.88 -2.04
CA ASP A 26 11.81 -0.69 -2.54
C ASP A 26 12.65 0.24 -1.64
N LEU A 27 12.39 0.19 -0.32
CA LEU A 27 13.10 0.98 0.68
C LEU A 27 14.61 0.75 0.55
N THR A 28 15.40 1.81 0.76
CA THR A 28 16.88 1.81 0.62
C THR A 28 17.41 1.70 -0.82
N THR A 29 16.53 1.70 -1.82
CA THR A 29 16.91 1.74 -3.23
C THR A 29 16.57 3.10 -3.86
N PRO A 30 17.16 3.47 -5.02
CA PRO A 30 16.78 4.69 -5.73
C PRO A 30 15.32 4.74 -6.18
N SER A 31 14.63 3.59 -6.27
CA SER A 31 13.21 3.50 -6.61
C SER A 31 12.30 3.46 -5.38
N GLU A 32 12.82 3.84 -4.22
CA GLU A 32 12.05 3.96 -2.98
C GLU A 32 10.80 4.82 -3.19
N GLN A 33 9.67 4.33 -2.67
CA GLN A 33 8.41 5.06 -2.67
C GLN A 33 7.71 4.83 -1.34
N VAL A 34 7.10 5.88 -0.82
CA VAL A 34 6.27 5.87 0.39
C VAL A 34 5.01 6.67 0.13
N ILE A 35 3.85 6.03 0.25
CA ILE A 35 2.54 6.69 0.11
C ILE A 35 1.77 6.52 1.40
N VAL A 36 1.26 7.62 1.95
CA VAL A 36 0.41 7.62 3.14
C VAL A 36 -0.89 8.34 2.81
N ARG A 37 -2.01 7.62 2.83
CA ARG A 37 -3.34 8.17 2.53
C ARG A 37 -4.45 7.45 3.30
N PRO A 38 -5.61 8.10 3.52
CA PRO A 38 -6.80 7.40 3.94
C PRO A 38 -7.20 6.31 2.93
N VAL A 39 -7.72 5.18 3.41
CA VAL A 39 -8.17 4.07 2.55
C VAL A 39 -9.21 4.52 1.51
N SER A 40 -10.05 5.50 1.84
CA SER A 40 -10.99 6.11 0.89
C SER A 40 -10.32 6.79 -0.30
N GLN A 41 -9.11 7.33 -0.14
CA GLN A 41 -8.32 7.88 -1.24
C GLN A 41 -7.56 6.79 -2.00
N TRP A 42 -7.04 5.78 -1.30
CA TRP A 42 -6.42 4.61 -1.94
C TRP A 42 -7.37 3.90 -2.91
N LYS A 43 -8.66 3.78 -2.56
CA LYS A 43 -9.70 3.19 -3.42
C LYS A 43 -10.00 3.99 -4.70
N LYS A 44 -9.64 5.28 -4.73
CA LYS A 44 -9.93 6.20 -5.85
C LYS A 44 -8.74 6.42 -6.79
N MET A 45 -7.55 6.05 -6.35
CA MET A 45 -6.34 6.23 -7.14
C MET A 45 -5.94 4.95 -7.86
N GLU A 46 -5.09 5.09 -8.86
CA GLU A 46 -4.42 3.94 -9.47
C GLU A 46 -3.50 3.29 -8.43
N LEU A 47 -3.66 1.98 -8.25
CA LEU A 47 -2.87 1.24 -7.27
C LEU A 47 -1.45 1.00 -7.81
N PRO A 48 -0.41 1.21 -7.00
CA PRO A 48 0.96 0.97 -7.44
C PRO A 48 1.17 -0.52 -7.72
N ASP A 49 1.98 -0.83 -8.73
CA ASP A 49 2.46 -2.19 -8.96
C ASP A 49 3.62 -2.50 -8.00
N ILE A 50 3.25 -3.19 -6.91
CA ILE A 50 4.18 -3.67 -5.89
C ILE A 50 4.34 -5.20 -5.96
N LYS A 51 3.95 -5.82 -7.07
CA LYS A 51 4.14 -7.25 -7.29
C LYS A 51 5.63 -7.56 -7.34
N LYS A 52 6.07 -8.51 -6.52
CA LYS A 52 7.48 -8.92 -6.35
C LYS A 52 8.41 -7.89 -5.69
N LYS A 53 7.92 -6.74 -5.23
CA LYS A 53 8.72 -5.76 -4.50
C LYS A 53 8.65 -6.00 -3.00
N PRO A 54 9.72 -5.85 -2.21
CA PRO A 54 9.62 -5.80 -0.75
C PRO A 54 8.80 -4.58 -0.36
N ALA A 55 7.80 -4.75 0.51
CA ALA A 55 6.91 -3.68 0.92
C ALA A 55 6.56 -3.77 2.41
N ILE A 56 6.31 -2.61 3.02
CA ILE A 56 5.88 -2.42 4.40
C ILE A 56 4.51 -1.77 4.39
N PHE A 57 3.60 -2.28 5.23
CA PHE A 57 2.26 -1.75 5.42
C PHE A 57 2.10 -1.30 6.88
N LEU A 58 1.67 -0.05 7.10
CA LEU A 58 1.29 0.45 8.42
C LEU A 58 -0.10 1.07 8.35
N PHE A 59 -0.95 0.80 9.34
CA PHE A 59 -2.30 1.36 9.38
C PHE A 59 -2.78 1.61 10.82
N GLN A 60 -3.64 2.64 10.97
CA GLN A 60 -4.28 3.05 12.22
C GLN A 60 -5.71 3.52 11.96
#